data_AF-A0A9P9E742-F1
#
_entry.id   AF-A0A9P9E742-F1
#
_cell.length_a   1.000
_cell.length_b   1.000
_cell.length_c   1.000
_cell.angle_alpha   90.00
_cell.angle_beta   90.00
_cell.angle_gamma   90.00
#
_symmetry.space_group_name_H-M   'P 1'
#
loop_
_entity.id
_entity.type
_entity.pdbx_description
1 polymer ?
#
loop_
_entity_poly.entity_id
_entity_poly.type
_entity_poly.pdbx_seq_one_letter_code
_entity_poly.pdbx_strand_id
1 'polypeptide(L)'
;MDADHEREIHLDGFSKVLPLPYRVATIIVLGIWAWGLNLHYLSLIKIDVPSLIRYPSRTSPHHPSHHLSTYRIATFLSIPLILSLLLFWTLTNGSPTDIAGWEILPNIYLLILVIGFVAPLPFVSRNGRSRTLATLKRISIGGLAEAQDGKFGDILLADALTSYAKVLGDLFISLCMFFSSDISSTGPPNRNCGGPFWVPFVISIPYLIRFRQCLIEYFRIQRTNKRTGQVNPATGWGGVHLANALKYATAFPVIILSALQRRPEPSKYGMSETTLFRLWLLSVFINSGYSFYWDIARDWDLTLFSPKERDNPDYPWALRRHRWFHAKEFYYAAMIVDAMLRCTWSFKLSPHLDHFNDLEGGIFLMEVLEVLRRWIWIFFRVETEWVRNHRGPAPDDILLGDVSNKYDEDD
;
A
#
# COMPACT_ATOMS: atom_id res chain seq x y z
N MET A 1 25.92 43.20 17.27
CA MET A 1 26.17 41.90 16.61
C MET A 1 25.35 40.88 17.37
N ASP A 2 24.03 40.90 17.23
CA ASP A 2 23.12 40.01 17.97
C ASP A 2 21.81 39.88 17.20
N ALA A 3 21.78 38.99 16.21
CA ALA A 3 20.55 38.64 15.49
C ALA A 3 20.56 37.19 14.96
N ASP A 4 21.46 36.34 15.47
CA ASP A 4 21.65 34.95 15.00
C ASP A 4 21.46 33.90 16.12
N HIS A 5 20.65 34.20 17.14
CA HIS A 5 20.17 33.20 18.08
C HIS A 5 18.64 33.07 17.98
N GLU A 6 18.23 31.83 17.74
CA GLU A 6 16.86 31.31 17.90
C GLU A 6 15.83 31.78 16.86
N ARG A 7 15.96 31.27 15.63
CA ARG A 7 14.74 30.76 14.99
C ARG A 7 14.33 29.52 15.76
N GLU A 8 13.59 29.70 16.86
CA GLU A 8 12.80 28.61 17.46
C GLU A 8 12.00 27.98 16.33
N ILE A 9 12.39 26.76 15.93
CA ILE A 9 11.63 26.02 14.94
C ILE A 9 10.34 25.59 15.64
N HIS A 10 9.31 26.42 15.51
CA HIS A 10 8.04 26.24 16.21
C HIS A 10 7.40 24.91 15.79
N LEU A 11 7.43 23.92 16.69
CA LEU A 11 6.79 22.63 16.48
C LEU A 11 5.27 22.83 16.42
N ASP A 12 4.61 22.36 15.36
CA ASP A 12 3.16 22.49 15.23
C ASP A 12 2.43 21.66 16.30
N GLY A 13 1.17 22.04 16.59
CA GLY A 13 0.38 21.40 17.64
C GLY A 13 0.17 19.89 17.45
N PHE A 14 0.10 19.42 16.19
CA PHE A 14 -0.05 18.01 15.90
C PHE A 14 1.26 17.24 16.13
N SER A 15 2.41 17.80 15.71
CA SER A 15 3.72 17.21 15.98
C SER A 15 4.05 17.13 17.48
N LYS A 16 3.54 18.05 18.30
CA LYS A 16 3.64 17.95 19.76
C LYS A 16 2.91 16.74 20.35
N VAL A 17 1.76 16.38 19.78
CA VAL A 17 0.94 15.27 20.27
C VAL A 17 1.38 13.94 19.66
N LEU A 18 1.69 13.92 18.37
CA LEU A 18 2.03 12.69 17.64
C LEU A 18 3.25 12.96 16.76
N PRO A 19 4.48 12.84 17.30
CA PRO A 19 5.71 13.01 16.52
C PRO A 19 5.85 11.88 15.47
N LEU A 20 6.71 12.12 14.48
CA LEU A 20 6.87 11.28 13.29
C LEU A 20 7.01 9.77 13.57
N PRO A 21 7.84 9.30 14.53
CA PRO A 21 8.00 7.87 14.74
C PRO A 21 6.69 7.20 15.22
N TYR A 22 5.90 7.89 16.05
CA TYR A 22 4.60 7.39 16.48
C TYR A 22 3.54 7.41 15.38
N ARG A 23 3.61 8.35 14.43
CA ARG A 23 2.72 8.35 13.25
C ARG A 23 2.91 7.07 12.44
N VAL A 24 4.16 6.75 12.12
CA VAL A 24 4.55 5.54 11.38
C VAL A 24 4.06 4.29 12.11
N ALA A 25 4.35 4.19 13.41
CA ALA A 25 3.89 3.09 14.25
C ALA A 25 2.36 2.93 14.24
N THR A 26 1.63 4.04 14.41
CA THR A 26 0.16 4.04 14.44
C THR A 26 -0.41 3.52 13.14
N ILE A 27 0.10 3.99 11.99
CA ILE A 27 -0.40 3.55 10.67
C ILE A 27 -0.11 2.06 10.45
N ILE A 28 1.06 1.55 10.84
CA ILE A 28 1.38 0.13 10.74
C ILE A 28 0.39 -0.72 11.56
N VAL A 29 0.13 -0.34 12.82
CA VAL A 29 -0.82 -1.06 13.69
C VAL A 29 -2.25 -0.99 13.14
N LEU A 30 -2.69 0.17 12.63
CA LEU A 30 -3.98 0.33 11.97
C LEU A 30 -4.11 -0.58 10.75
N GLY A 31 -3.05 -0.76 9.96
CA GLY A 31 -3.00 -1.71 8.85
C GLY A 31 -3.28 -3.16 9.24
N ILE A 32 -2.76 -3.59 10.39
CA ILE A 32 -2.97 -4.95 10.91
C ILE A 32 -4.43 -5.12 11.36
N TRP A 33 -5.00 -4.12 12.03
CA TRP A 33 -6.44 -4.10 12.34
C TRP A 33 -7.31 -4.17 11.08
N ALA A 34 -6.98 -3.34 10.09
CA ALA A 34 -7.66 -3.28 8.79
C ALA A 34 -7.62 -4.65 8.07
N TRP A 35 -6.47 -5.33 8.08
CA TRP A 35 -6.37 -6.69 7.55
C TRP A 35 -7.20 -7.70 8.33
N GLY A 36 -7.22 -7.62 9.67
CA GLY A 36 -8.07 -8.46 10.51
C GLY A 36 -9.56 -8.29 10.20
N LEU A 37 -10.01 -7.06 9.98
CA LEU A 37 -11.38 -6.73 9.57
C LEU A 37 -11.73 -7.28 8.18
N ASN A 38 -10.81 -7.20 7.21
CA ASN A 38 -10.97 -7.85 5.90
C ASN A 38 -11.24 -9.35 6.07
N LEU A 39 -10.35 -10.05 6.79
CA LEU A 39 -10.47 -11.49 7.03
C LEU A 39 -11.76 -11.84 7.76
N HIS A 40 -12.17 -11.03 8.73
CA HIS A 40 -13.37 -11.28 9.52
C HIS A 40 -14.62 -11.16 8.65
N TYR A 41 -14.83 -10.03 8.01
CA TYR A 41 -16.04 -9.78 7.23
C TYR A 41 -16.15 -10.71 6.02
N LEU A 42 -15.04 -10.94 5.29
CA LEU A 42 -15.03 -11.88 4.16
C LEU A 42 -15.38 -13.31 4.60
N SER A 43 -14.94 -13.73 5.80
CA SER A 43 -15.33 -15.03 6.34
C SER A 43 -16.82 -15.13 6.72
N LEU A 44 -17.44 -14.02 7.15
CA LEU A 44 -18.88 -13.98 7.46
C LEU A 44 -19.73 -14.21 6.21
N ILE A 45 -19.31 -13.64 5.08
CA ILE A 45 -19.97 -13.84 3.78
C ILE A 45 -19.45 -15.07 3.01
N LYS A 46 -18.74 -15.98 3.68
CA LYS A 46 -18.27 -17.27 3.14
C LYS A 46 -17.24 -17.16 2.00
N ILE A 47 -16.46 -16.08 1.97
CA ILE A 47 -15.27 -15.97 1.12
C ILE A 47 -14.04 -16.43 1.92
N ASP A 48 -13.43 -17.54 1.50
CA ASP A 48 -12.26 -18.12 2.16
C ASP A 48 -10.95 -17.48 1.65
N VAL A 49 -10.60 -16.34 2.25
CA VAL A 49 -9.35 -15.62 1.91
C VAL A 49 -8.11 -16.50 2.07
N PRO A 50 -7.92 -17.27 3.18
CA PRO A 50 -6.81 -18.20 3.33
C PRO A 50 -6.59 -19.11 2.12
N SER A 51 -7.62 -19.74 1.56
CA SER A 51 -7.45 -20.62 0.39
C SER A 51 -7.01 -19.85 -0.86
N LEU A 52 -7.55 -18.65 -1.10
CA LEU A 52 -7.15 -17.80 -2.23
C LEU A 52 -5.67 -17.41 -2.18
N ILE A 53 -5.16 -17.09 -0.98
CA ILE A 53 -3.75 -16.74 -0.80
C ILE A 53 -2.86 -17.95 -0.50
N ARG A 54 -3.40 -19.18 -0.59
CA ARG A 54 -2.74 -20.46 -0.29
C ARG A 54 -2.13 -20.53 1.11
N TYR A 55 -2.78 -19.89 2.08
CA TYR A 55 -2.42 -19.96 3.50
C TYR A 55 -2.86 -21.32 4.09
N PRO A 56 -2.10 -21.94 4.99
CA PRO A 56 -2.45 -23.23 5.55
C PRO A 56 -3.83 -23.25 6.19
N SER A 57 -4.64 -24.24 5.79
CA SER A 57 -5.95 -24.49 6.40
C SER A 57 -5.81 -24.81 7.88
N ARG A 58 -6.86 -24.50 8.64
CA ARG A 58 -6.94 -24.87 10.05
C ARG A 58 -7.02 -26.39 10.19
N THR A 59 -6.16 -26.95 11.02
CA THR A 59 -6.14 -28.39 11.34
C THR A 59 -7.32 -28.82 12.21
N SER A 60 -7.93 -27.90 12.96
CA SER A 60 -9.11 -28.17 13.79
C SER A 60 -10.01 -26.95 13.99
N PRO A 61 -11.34 -27.15 14.18
CA PRO A 61 -12.27 -26.14 14.67
C PRO A 61 -11.87 -25.45 15.98
N HIS A 62 -11.02 -26.09 16.80
CA HIS A 62 -10.52 -25.52 18.05
C HIS A 62 -9.35 -24.55 17.87
N HIS A 63 -8.66 -24.58 16.72
CA HIS A 63 -7.65 -23.55 16.42
C HIS A 63 -8.32 -22.19 16.23
N PRO A 64 -7.70 -21.08 16.69
CA PRO A 64 -8.26 -19.75 16.48
C PRO A 64 -8.44 -19.48 14.99
N SER A 65 -9.50 -18.75 14.64
CA SER A 65 -9.69 -18.27 13.27
C SER A 65 -8.53 -17.37 12.85
N HIS A 66 -8.32 -17.22 11.54
CA HIS A 66 -7.26 -16.36 11.01
C HIS A 66 -7.48 -14.89 11.41
N HIS A 67 -8.72 -14.38 11.34
CA HIS A 67 -9.03 -13.03 11.80
C HIS A 67 -8.79 -12.85 13.32
N LEU A 68 -9.14 -13.82 14.15
CA LEU A 68 -8.89 -13.76 15.60
C LEU A 68 -7.39 -13.76 15.89
N SER A 69 -6.63 -14.57 15.15
CA SER A 69 -5.17 -14.57 15.24
C SER A 69 -4.60 -13.21 14.88
N THR A 70 -5.10 -12.57 13.81
CA THR A 70 -4.70 -11.22 13.42
C THR A 70 -5.08 -10.16 14.46
N TYR A 71 -6.29 -10.21 15.04
CA TYR A 71 -6.69 -9.30 16.11
C TYR A 71 -5.82 -9.46 17.37
N ARG A 72 -5.42 -10.67 17.74
CA ARG A 72 -4.48 -10.88 18.85
C ARG A 72 -3.15 -10.16 18.61
N ILE A 73 -2.62 -10.22 17.38
CA ILE A 73 -1.41 -9.49 16.99
C ILE A 73 -1.64 -7.98 17.05
N ALA A 74 -2.77 -7.52 16.49
CA ALA A 74 -3.12 -6.11 16.48
C ALA A 74 -3.22 -5.55 17.91
N THR A 75 -3.91 -6.26 18.81
CA THR A 75 -4.00 -5.92 20.24
C THR A 75 -2.65 -5.95 20.93
N PHE A 76 -1.83 -6.98 20.67
CA PHE A 76 -0.48 -7.10 21.24
C PHE A 76 0.43 -5.93 20.85
N LEU A 77 0.26 -5.36 19.67
CA LEU A 77 1.00 -4.16 19.23
C LEU A 77 0.36 -2.86 19.70
N SER A 78 -0.98 -2.81 19.80
CA SER A 78 -1.74 -1.62 20.19
C SER A 78 -1.55 -1.25 21.66
N ILE A 79 -1.56 -2.24 22.56
CA ILE A 79 -1.39 -2.00 24.02
C ILE A 79 -0.07 -1.27 24.31
N PRO A 80 1.11 -1.76 23.91
CA PRO A 80 2.36 -1.05 24.17
C PRO A 80 2.45 0.28 23.40
N LEU A 81 1.80 0.43 22.24
CA LEU A 81 1.73 1.72 21.54
C LEU A 81 1.02 2.76 22.39
N ILE A 82 -0.18 2.41 22.88
CA ILE A 82 -1.01 3.30 23.70
C ILE A 82 -0.28 3.63 25.01
N LEU A 83 0.31 2.64 25.68
CA LEU A 83 1.07 2.88 26.90
C LEU A 83 2.29 3.78 26.65
N SER A 84 3.01 3.57 25.56
CA SER A 84 4.16 4.41 25.17
C SER A 84 3.72 5.84 24.85
N LEU A 85 2.61 6.03 24.14
CA LEU A 85 2.03 7.34 23.84
C LEU A 85 1.57 8.07 25.11
N LEU A 86 0.85 7.39 26.00
CA LEU A 86 0.41 7.97 27.28
C LEU A 86 1.63 8.39 28.11
N LEU A 87 2.64 7.52 28.21
CA LEU A 87 3.89 7.85 28.91
C LEU A 87 4.56 9.07 28.27
N PHE A 88 4.69 9.10 26.94
CA PHE A 88 5.27 10.24 26.22
C PHE A 88 4.52 11.54 26.52
N TRP A 89 3.19 11.54 26.49
CA TRP A 89 2.39 12.73 26.84
C TRP A 89 2.58 13.16 28.29
N THR A 90 2.65 12.20 29.23
CA THR A 90 2.88 12.54 30.65
C THR A 90 4.27 13.12 30.91
N LEU A 91 5.30 12.64 30.21
CA LEU A 91 6.68 13.09 30.40
C LEU A 91 6.96 14.44 29.72
N THR A 92 6.28 14.71 28.61
CA THR A 92 6.54 15.91 27.81
C THR A 92 5.60 17.06 28.11
N ASN A 93 4.36 16.78 28.51
CA ASN A 93 3.31 17.79 28.75
C ASN A 93 3.18 18.84 27.62
N GLY A 94 3.51 18.46 26.38
CA GLY A 94 3.52 19.35 25.21
C GLY A 94 4.67 20.35 25.11
N SER A 95 5.65 20.29 26.03
CA SER A 95 6.86 21.13 26.04
C SER A 95 7.82 20.74 24.91
N PRO A 96 8.20 21.65 23.99
CA PRO A 96 9.13 21.33 22.88
C PRO A 96 10.48 20.80 23.34
N THR A 97 11.00 21.31 24.46
CA THR A 97 12.30 20.88 25.02
C THR A 97 12.23 19.44 25.51
N ASP A 98 11.16 19.07 26.21
CA ASP A 98 10.98 17.72 26.73
C ASP A 98 10.64 16.74 25.62
N ILE A 99 9.88 17.17 24.60
CA ILE A 99 9.62 16.37 23.39
C ILE A 99 10.94 15.94 22.73
N ALA A 100 11.85 16.88 22.51
CA ALA A 100 13.18 16.59 21.97
C ALA A 100 14.01 15.72 22.94
N GLY A 101 13.99 16.04 24.24
CA GLY A 101 14.72 15.29 25.26
C GLY A 101 14.27 13.83 25.43
N TRP A 102 12.99 13.54 25.17
CA TRP A 102 12.41 12.20 25.26
C TRP A 102 12.28 11.49 23.91
N GLU A 103 13.00 11.94 22.87
CA GLU A 103 12.93 11.33 21.53
C GLU A 103 13.28 9.83 21.51
N ILE A 104 14.04 9.37 22.48
CA ILE A 104 14.40 7.95 22.62
C ILE A 104 13.17 7.05 22.78
N LEU A 105 12.11 7.52 23.45
CA LEU A 105 10.91 6.73 23.74
C LEU A 105 10.13 6.32 22.47
N PRO A 106 9.73 7.24 21.57
CA PRO A 106 9.08 6.88 20.31
C PRO A 106 9.96 6.00 19.41
N ASN A 107 11.28 6.24 19.38
CA ASN A 107 12.20 5.47 18.54
C ASN A 107 12.42 4.04 19.08
N ILE A 108 12.55 3.85 20.39
CA ILE A 108 12.59 2.52 21.01
C ILE A 108 11.32 1.75 20.69
N TYR A 109 10.14 2.38 20.80
CA TYR A 109 8.89 1.72 20.44
C TYR A 109 8.88 1.30 18.97
N LEU A 110 9.26 2.20 18.06
CA LEU A 110 9.33 1.91 16.62
C LEU A 110 10.30 0.76 16.33
N LEU A 111 11.45 0.73 17.01
CA LEU A 111 12.41 -0.36 16.92
C LEU A 111 11.83 -1.68 17.43
N ILE A 112 11.14 -1.68 18.59
CA ILE A 112 10.46 -2.86 19.14
C ILE A 112 9.39 -3.37 18.17
N LEU A 113 8.66 -2.48 17.50
CA LEU A 113 7.65 -2.85 16.51
C LEU A 113 8.30 -3.54 15.30
N VAL A 114 9.38 -2.97 14.75
CA VAL A 114 10.12 -3.54 13.62
C VAL A 114 10.78 -4.87 14.01
N ILE A 115 11.46 -4.93 15.15
CA ILE A 115 12.08 -6.15 15.67
C ILE A 115 11.00 -7.19 15.98
N GLY A 116 9.88 -6.82 16.60
CA GLY A 116 8.80 -7.75 16.91
C GLY A 116 8.15 -8.38 15.66
N PHE A 117 8.13 -7.63 14.56
CA PHE A 117 7.69 -8.11 13.26
C PHE A 117 8.69 -9.07 12.59
N VAL A 118 9.99 -8.88 12.78
CA VAL A 118 11.04 -9.70 12.14
C VAL A 118 11.48 -10.89 13.03
N ALA A 119 11.67 -10.66 14.32
CA ALA A 119 12.20 -11.60 15.28
C ALA A 119 11.22 -12.74 15.56
N PRO A 120 11.71 -13.98 15.77
CA PRO A 120 10.88 -15.16 15.99
C PRO A 120 10.30 -15.22 17.42
N LEU A 121 9.57 -14.19 17.86
CA LEU A 121 8.93 -14.16 19.17
C LEU A 121 7.86 -15.26 19.32
N PRO A 122 7.90 -16.08 20.39
CA PRO A 122 7.07 -17.29 20.54
C PRO A 122 5.59 -17.04 20.83
N PHE A 123 5.25 -15.85 21.36
CA PHE A 123 3.90 -15.47 21.78
C PHE A 123 3.05 -14.85 20.66
N VAL A 124 3.62 -14.67 19.46
CA VAL A 124 2.95 -14.14 18.25
C VAL A 124 2.85 -15.28 17.24
N SER A 125 1.78 -15.35 16.42
CA SER A 125 1.58 -16.40 15.40
C SER A 125 2.83 -16.62 14.54
N ARG A 126 3.63 -17.63 14.89
CA ARG A 126 4.95 -17.89 14.29
C ARG A 126 4.83 -18.19 12.80
N ASN A 127 3.81 -18.97 12.43
CA ASN A 127 3.56 -19.37 11.04
C ASN A 127 3.11 -18.18 10.19
N GLY A 128 2.24 -17.33 10.72
CA GLY A 128 1.77 -16.12 10.03
C GLY A 128 2.92 -15.17 9.74
N ARG A 129 3.71 -14.83 10.76
CA ARG A 129 4.89 -13.96 10.62
C ARG A 129 5.91 -14.52 9.64
N SER A 130 6.30 -15.80 9.80
CA SER A 130 7.29 -16.43 8.91
C SER A 130 6.85 -16.40 7.45
N ARG A 131 5.56 -16.62 7.18
CA ARG A 131 5.01 -16.54 5.83
C ARG A 131 5.00 -15.10 5.31
N THR A 132 4.59 -14.14 6.12
CA THR A 132 4.63 -12.72 5.72
C THR A 132 6.05 -12.28 5.41
N LEU A 133 7.03 -12.62 6.24
CA LEU A 133 8.45 -12.32 5.98
C LEU A 133 8.98 -13.02 4.73
N ALA A 134 8.64 -14.30 4.53
CA ALA A 134 9.01 -15.03 3.32
C ALA A 134 8.40 -14.40 2.06
N THR A 135 7.16 -13.93 2.15
CA THR A 135 6.45 -13.23 1.06
C THR A 135 7.10 -11.87 0.80
N LEU A 136 7.36 -11.06 1.82
CA LEU A 136 8.09 -9.79 1.71
C LEU A 136 9.47 -9.99 1.06
N LYS A 137 10.24 -10.97 1.53
CA LYS A 137 11.55 -11.30 0.95
C LYS A 137 11.41 -11.69 -0.53
N ARG A 138 10.44 -12.53 -0.85
CA ARG A 138 10.19 -13.01 -2.22
C ARG A 138 9.86 -11.84 -3.15
N ILE A 139 8.87 -11.00 -2.79
CA ILE A 139 8.44 -9.88 -3.64
C ILE A 139 9.53 -8.81 -3.77
N SER A 140 10.34 -8.56 -2.74
CA SER A 140 11.37 -7.52 -2.76
C SER A 140 12.60 -7.90 -3.59
N ILE A 141 13.11 -9.12 -3.45
CA ILE A 141 14.40 -9.51 -4.06
C ILE A 141 14.24 -9.88 -5.53
N GLY A 142 13.14 -10.53 -5.91
CA GLY A 142 13.35 -11.51 -6.96
C GLY A 142 12.15 -12.24 -7.49
N GLY A 143 11.40 -12.84 -6.58
CA GLY A 143 10.48 -13.91 -6.89
C GLY A 143 9.06 -13.42 -7.06
N LEU A 144 8.36 -14.06 -7.99
CA LEU A 144 6.93 -14.19 -7.96
C LEU A 144 6.62 -15.66 -7.77
N ALA A 145 5.80 -15.97 -6.77
CA ALA A 145 5.19 -17.29 -6.70
C ALA A 145 4.50 -17.62 -8.03
N GLU A 146 4.53 -18.88 -8.43
CA GLU A 146 3.69 -19.34 -9.53
C GLU A 146 2.21 -19.24 -9.15
N ALA A 147 1.32 -19.35 -10.12
CA ALA A 147 -0.12 -19.20 -9.89
C ALA A 147 -0.61 -20.15 -8.78
N GLN A 148 -0.13 -21.39 -8.81
CA GLN A 148 -0.40 -22.44 -7.84
C GLN A 148 0.22 -22.21 -6.46
N ASP A 149 1.27 -21.37 -6.35
CA ASP A 149 2.09 -21.20 -5.15
C ASP A 149 1.73 -19.93 -4.33
N GLY A 150 0.60 -19.29 -4.64
CA GLY A 150 0.12 -18.12 -3.90
C GLY A 150 0.47 -16.77 -4.51
N LYS A 151 0.61 -16.70 -5.85
CA LYS A 151 0.77 -15.46 -6.62
C LYS A 151 -0.21 -14.34 -6.22
N PHE A 152 -1.46 -14.69 -5.93
CA PHE A 152 -2.46 -13.71 -5.48
C PHE A 152 -2.08 -13.04 -4.15
N GLY A 153 -1.54 -13.79 -3.20
CA GLY A 153 -1.03 -13.26 -1.94
C GLY A 153 0.18 -12.33 -2.14
N ASP A 154 1.09 -12.66 -3.06
CA ASP A 154 2.22 -11.80 -3.44
C ASP A 154 1.73 -10.46 -4.02
N ILE A 155 0.74 -10.52 -4.91
CA ILE A 155 0.13 -9.34 -5.53
C ILE A 155 -0.57 -8.47 -4.49
N LEU A 156 -1.42 -9.05 -3.64
CA LEU A 156 -2.12 -8.32 -2.58
C LEU A 156 -1.13 -7.60 -1.64
N LEU A 157 -0.08 -8.28 -1.21
CA LEU A 157 0.91 -7.68 -0.30
C LEU A 157 1.70 -6.57 -1.00
N ALA A 158 2.16 -6.81 -2.23
CA ALA A 158 2.92 -5.82 -2.97
C ALA A 158 2.06 -4.57 -3.31
N ASP A 159 0.77 -4.76 -3.61
CA ASP A 159 -0.16 -3.64 -3.81
C ASP A 159 -0.47 -2.90 -2.50
N ALA A 160 -0.57 -3.61 -1.37
CA ALA A 160 -0.65 -2.97 -0.06
C ALA A 160 0.59 -2.08 0.20
N LEU A 161 1.80 -2.55 -0.12
CA LEU A 161 3.02 -1.76 0.04
C LEU A 161 3.01 -0.45 -0.77
N THR A 162 2.36 -0.40 -1.94
CA THR A 162 2.27 0.86 -2.72
C THR A 162 1.55 1.96 -1.96
N SER A 163 0.52 1.61 -1.20
CA SER A 163 -0.22 2.52 -0.33
C SER A 163 0.58 2.93 0.92
N TYR A 164 1.59 2.14 1.30
CA TYR A 164 2.54 2.45 2.37
C TYR A 164 3.79 3.20 1.90
N ALA A 165 3.90 3.56 0.62
CA ALA A 165 5.12 4.17 0.07
C ALA A 165 5.59 5.43 0.82
N LYS A 166 4.65 6.33 1.17
CA LYS A 166 4.95 7.55 1.94
C LYS A 166 5.28 7.23 3.40
N VAL A 167 4.59 6.28 4.01
CA VAL A 167 4.87 5.77 5.37
C VAL A 167 6.27 5.17 5.47
N LEU A 168 6.73 4.46 4.43
CA LEU A 168 8.10 3.96 4.34
C LEU A 168 9.13 5.10 4.18
N GLY A 169 8.77 6.15 3.43
CA GLY A 169 9.55 7.38 3.39
C GLY A 169 9.69 8.04 4.76
N ASP A 170 8.61 8.10 5.53
CA ASP A 170 8.59 8.68 6.89
C ASP A 170 9.31 7.80 7.90
N LEU A 171 9.24 6.48 7.76
CA LEU A 171 10.09 5.56 8.51
C LEU A 171 11.56 5.85 8.24
N PHE A 172 11.94 6.04 6.98
CA PHE A 172 13.32 6.39 6.62
C PHE A 172 13.73 7.76 7.20
N ILE A 173 12.89 8.79 7.08
CA ILE A 173 13.16 10.12 7.64
C ILE A 173 13.32 10.03 9.17
N SER A 174 12.42 9.34 9.86
CA SER A 174 12.47 9.13 11.31
C SER A 174 13.78 8.48 11.74
N LEU A 175 14.20 7.41 11.07
CA LEU A 175 15.45 6.71 11.36
C LEU A 175 16.67 7.59 11.04
N CYS A 176 16.66 8.27 9.90
CA CYS A 176 17.74 9.15 9.48
C CYS A 176 17.96 10.30 10.46
N MET A 177 16.89 10.93 10.95
CA MET A 177 16.97 11.98 11.97
C MET A 177 17.44 11.41 13.30
N PHE A 178 16.94 10.25 13.72
CA PHE A 178 17.34 9.62 14.99
C PHE A 178 18.85 9.28 15.06
N PHE A 179 19.46 8.92 13.93
CA PHE A 179 20.90 8.66 13.85
C PHE A 179 21.73 9.91 13.50
N SER A 180 21.11 11.08 13.35
CA SER A 180 21.78 12.36 13.13
C SER A 180 22.07 13.04 14.46
N SER A 181 23.22 13.70 14.59
CA SER A 181 23.59 14.46 15.79
C SER A 181 22.88 15.81 15.91
N ASP A 182 22.35 16.33 14.81
CA ASP A 182 22.00 17.75 14.70
C ASP A 182 20.48 18.00 14.68
N ILE A 183 19.67 16.93 14.59
CA ILE A 183 18.22 17.03 14.37
C ILE A 183 17.49 15.99 15.19
N SER A 184 16.61 16.41 16.09
CA SER A 184 15.74 15.48 16.82
C SER A 184 14.68 14.87 15.89
N SER A 185 14.55 13.55 15.95
CA SER A 185 13.52 12.74 15.28
C SER A 185 12.08 13.04 15.70
N THR A 186 11.89 13.77 16.81
CA THR A 186 10.59 14.28 17.27
C THR A 186 10.34 15.75 16.91
N GLY A 187 11.36 16.42 16.35
CA GLY A 187 11.23 17.74 15.75
C GLY A 187 10.57 17.69 14.38
N PRO A 188 10.54 18.83 13.66
CA PRO A 188 9.92 18.91 12.34
C PRO A 188 10.59 17.95 11.33
N PRO A 189 9.82 17.14 10.58
CA PRO A 189 10.38 16.15 9.67
C PRO A 189 11.32 16.74 8.62
N ASN A 190 12.59 16.33 8.65
CA ASN A 190 13.54 16.69 7.60
C ASN A 190 13.36 15.80 6.36
N ARG A 191 12.51 16.25 5.44
CA ARG A 191 12.22 15.55 4.16
C ARG A 191 13.43 15.43 3.20
N ASN A 192 14.55 16.07 3.53
CA ASN A 192 15.83 15.97 2.82
C ASN A 192 16.90 15.21 3.62
N CYS A 193 16.53 14.51 4.70
CA CYS A 193 17.48 13.75 5.51
C CYS A 193 18.18 12.68 4.66
N GLY A 194 19.52 12.63 4.78
CA GLY A 194 20.37 11.76 3.94
C GLY A 194 20.62 12.29 2.52
N GLY A 195 20.02 13.43 2.14
CA GLY A 195 20.18 14.06 0.84
C GLY A 195 18.97 13.88 -0.08
N PRO A 196 18.99 14.52 -1.27
CA PRO A 196 17.80 14.66 -2.13
C PRO A 196 17.39 13.39 -2.88
N PHE A 197 18.12 12.28 -2.71
CA PHE A 197 17.90 11.03 -3.44
C PHE A 197 17.15 9.98 -2.62
N TRP A 198 17.51 9.80 -1.34
CA TRP A 198 17.10 8.62 -0.57
C TRP A 198 15.61 8.58 -0.26
N VAL A 199 15.02 9.69 0.17
CA VAL A 199 13.57 9.73 0.47
C VAL A 199 12.74 9.41 -0.79
N PRO A 200 12.95 10.06 -1.96
CA PRO A 200 12.27 9.67 -3.20
C PRO A 200 12.55 8.22 -3.61
N PHE A 201 13.78 7.74 -3.44
CA PHE A 201 14.14 6.36 -3.75
C PHE A 201 13.35 5.36 -2.90
N VAL A 202 13.29 5.55 -1.58
CA VAL A 202 12.51 4.70 -0.66
C VAL A 202 11.03 4.69 -1.02
N ILE A 203 10.45 5.86 -1.32
CA ILE A 203 9.05 5.98 -1.78
C ILE A 203 8.83 5.22 -3.09
N SER A 204 9.84 5.14 -3.96
CA SER A 204 9.74 4.42 -5.25
C SER A 204 9.82 2.89 -5.12
N ILE A 205 10.36 2.35 -4.02
CA ILE A 205 10.60 0.91 -3.84
C ILE A 205 9.32 0.06 -4.05
N PRO A 206 8.16 0.36 -3.42
CA PRO A 206 6.95 -0.43 -3.65
C PRO A 206 6.50 -0.47 -5.12
N TYR A 207 6.65 0.65 -5.83
CA TYR A 207 6.31 0.74 -7.26
C TYR A 207 7.31 -0.03 -8.12
N LEU A 208 8.61 0.01 -7.79
CA LEU A 208 9.64 -0.80 -8.44
C LEU A 208 9.37 -2.30 -8.27
N ILE A 209 8.96 -2.73 -7.08
CA ILE A 209 8.57 -4.13 -6.82
C ILE A 209 7.45 -4.54 -7.77
N ARG A 210 6.35 -3.78 -7.83
CA ARG A 210 5.21 -4.12 -8.70
C ARG A 210 5.54 -4.03 -10.19
N PHE A 211 6.28 -3.00 -10.60
CA PHE A 211 6.76 -2.85 -11.98
C PHE A 211 7.57 -4.08 -12.41
N ARG A 212 8.54 -4.48 -11.60
CA ARG A 212 9.39 -5.66 -11.83
C ARG A 212 8.58 -6.95 -11.86
N GLN A 213 7.66 -7.14 -10.92
CA GLN A 213 6.76 -8.29 -10.89
C GLN A 213 5.95 -8.41 -12.19
N CYS A 214 5.36 -7.31 -12.65
CA CYS A 214 4.56 -7.29 -13.88
C CYS A 214 5.41 -7.61 -15.12
N LEU A 215 6.64 -7.09 -15.21
CA LEU A 215 7.56 -7.42 -16.30
C LEU A 215 7.99 -8.89 -16.28
N ILE A 216 8.29 -9.46 -15.11
CA ILE A 216 8.65 -10.87 -14.98
C ILE A 216 7.54 -11.75 -15.52
N GLU A 217 6.28 -11.46 -15.16
CA GLU A 217 5.14 -12.23 -15.61
C GLU A 217 4.90 -12.09 -17.13
N TYR A 218 5.06 -10.89 -17.68
CA TYR A 218 5.03 -10.67 -19.12
C TYR A 218 6.07 -11.54 -19.84
N PHE A 219 7.33 -11.49 -19.40
CA PHE A 219 8.39 -12.29 -20.01
C PHE A 219 8.19 -13.80 -19.79
N ARG A 220 7.58 -14.22 -18.68
CA ARG A 220 7.22 -15.61 -18.43
C ARG A 220 6.23 -16.12 -19.48
N ILE A 221 5.14 -15.38 -19.72
CA ILE A 221 4.14 -15.75 -20.74
C ILE A 221 4.74 -15.74 -22.15
N GLN A 222 5.55 -14.74 -22.48
CA GLN A 222 6.25 -14.67 -23.77
C GLN A 222 7.14 -15.89 -24.01
N ARG A 223 7.89 -16.33 -22.99
CA ARG A 223 8.72 -17.55 -23.06
C ARG A 223 7.87 -18.80 -23.23
N THR A 224 6.76 -18.91 -22.49
CA THR A 224 5.84 -20.06 -22.61
C THR A 224 5.25 -20.13 -24.02
N ASN A 225 4.69 -19.04 -24.54
CA ASN A 225 4.11 -18.99 -25.89
C ASN A 225 5.15 -19.30 -26.98
N LYS A 226 6.39 -18.82 -26.82
CA LYS A 226 7.49 -19.16 -27.74
C LYS A 226 7.85 -20.65 -27.68
N ARG A 227 7.81 -21.26 -26.49
CA ARG A 227 8.13 -22.68 -26.29
C ARG A 227 7.04 -23.60 -26.83
N THR A 228 5.76 -23.24 -26.68
CA THR A 228 4.62 -24.02 -27.17
C THR A 228 4.30 -23.75 -28.63
N GLY A 229 4.80 -22.65 -29.21
CA GLY A 229 4.49 -22.21 -30.57
C GLY A 229 3.06 -21.72 -30.75
N GLN A 230 2.29 -21.60 -29.66
CA GLN A 230 0.89 -21.19 -29.66
C GLN A 230 0.63 -20.21 -28.53
N VAL A 231 -0.24 -19.23 -28.79
CA VAL A 231 -0.70 -18.29 -27.76
C VAL A 231 -1.79 -18.97 -26.95
N ASN A 232 -1.56 -19.14 -25.64
CA ASN A 232 -2.57 -19.71 -24.75
C ASN A 232 -3.81 -18.78 -24.73
N PRO A 233 -5.02 -19.27 -25.06
CA PRO A 233 -6.23 -18.45 -25.08
C PRO A 233 -6.55 -17.78 -23.73
N ALA A 234 -6.19 -18.44 -22.62
CA ALA A 234 -6.44 -17.95 -21.27
C ALA A 234 -5.45 -16.87 -20.81
N THR A 235 -4.22 -16.83 -21.33
CA THR A 235 -3.21 -15.82 -20.94
C THR A 235 -2.86 -14.83 -22.05
N GLY A 236 -3.31 -15.10 -23.27
CA GLY A 236 -3.01 -14.32 -24.45
C GLY A 236 -1.50 -14.15 -24.65
N TRP A 237 -1.12 -13.03 -25.27
CA TRP A 237 0.30 -12.67 -25.42
C TRP A 237 0.90 -12.01 -24.16
N GLY A 238 0.15 -11.95 -23.06
CA GLY A 238 0.61 -11.33 -21.80
C GLY A 238 0.52 -9.80 -21.76
N GLY A 239 -0.11 -9.15 -22.74
CA GLY A 239 -0.23 -7.68 -22.82
C GLY A 239 -0.83 -7.02 -21.58
N VAL A 240 -1.71 -7.72 -20.86
CA VAL A 240 -2.27 -7.24 -19.58
C VAL A 240 -1.18 -7.01 -18.52
N HIS A 241 -0.15 -7.86 -18.47
CA HIS A 241 0.94 -7.68 -17.51
C HIS A 241 1.84 -6.50 -17.87
N LEU A 242 2.07 -6.27 -19.17
CA LEU A 242 2.79 -5.10 -19.64
C LEU A 242 2.00 -3.81 -19.35
N ALA A 243 0.68 -3.83 -19.56
CA ALA A 243 -0.20 -2.73 -19.19
C ALA A 243 -0.13 -2.45 -17.68
N ASN A 244 -0.14 -3.50 -16.84
CA ASN A 244 0.01 -3.35 -15.40
C ASN A 244 1.39 -2.79 -15.01
N ALA A 245 2.46 -3.22 -15.69
CA ALA A 245 3.80 -2.65 -15.50
C ALA A 245 3.79 -1.15 -15.81
N LEU A 246 3.17 -0.76 -16.94
CA LEU A 246 3.04 0.65 -17.30
C LEU A 246 2.27 1.44 -16.23
N LYS A 247 1.20 0.87 -15.65
CA LYS A 247 0.47 1.50 -14.54
C LYS A 247 1.41 1.88 -13.40
N TYR A 248 2.20 0.93 -12.87
CA TYR A 248 3.11 1.26 -11.76
C TYR A 248 4.26 2.18 -12.20
N ALA A 249 4.69 2.11 -13.46
CA ALA A 249 5.72 3.00 -14.00
C ALA A 249 5.27 4.47 -14.02
N THR A 250 3.97 4.75 -14.18
CA THR A 250 3.45 6.14 -14.13
C THR A 250 3.64 6.83 -12.77
N ALA A 251 3.95 6.10 -11.69
CA ALA A 251 4.26 6.70 -10.40
C ALA A 251 5.66 7.33 -10.35
N PHE A 252 6.63 6.85 -11.15
CA PHE A 252 8.01 7.35 -11.08
C PHE A 252 8.15 8.82 -11.49
N PRO A 253 7.52 9.31 -12.59
CA PRO A 253 7.53 10.73 -12.91
C PRO A 253 6.95 11.59 -11.79
N VAL A 254 5.86 11.16 -11.15
CA VAL A 254 5.27 11.89 -10.01
C VAL A 254 6.29 12.04 -8.87
N ILE A 255 6.94 10.94 -8.47
CA ILE A 255 7.93 10.93 -7.39
C ILE A 255 9.15 11.79 -7.74
N ILE A 256 9.71 11.62 -8.95
CA ILE A 256 10.91 12.34 -9.40
C ILE A 256 10.63 13.85 -9.49
N LEU A 257 9.52 14.25 -10.12
CA LEU A 257 9.17 15.66 -10.27
C LEU A 257 8.86 16.32 -8.92
N SER A 258 8.25 15.58 -7.99
CA SER A 258 8.04 16.03 -6.60
C SER A 258 9.38 16.31 -5.89
N ALA A 259 10.36 15.42 -6.09
CA ALA A 259 11.70 15.59 -5.53
C ALA A 259 12.46 16.77 -6.15
N LEU A 260 12.33 16.97 -7.46
CA LEU A 260 12.95 18.09 -8.17
C LEU A 260 12.39 19.45 -7.73
N GLN A 261 11.08 19.54 -7.46
CA GLN A 261 10.44 20.76 -6.96
C GLN A 261 10.92 21.18 -5.56
N ARG A 262 11.51 20.27 -4.78
CA ARG A 262 12.08 20.58 -3.46
C ARG A 262 13.52 21.10 -3.52
N ARG A 263 14.15 21.12 -4.70
CA ARG A 263 15.53 21.59 -4.86
C ARG A 263 15.58 23.11 -5.02
N PRO A 264 16.54 23.79 -4.36
CA PRO A 264 16.78 25.20 -4.63
C PRO A 264 17.31 25.36 -6.07
N GLU A 265 16.68 26.23 -6.85
CA GLU A 265 17.00 26.60 -8.24
C GLU A 265 16.74 25.55 -9.34
N PRO A 266 15.47 25.32 -9.75
CA PRO A 266 15.13 24.49 -10.91
C PRO A 266 15.74 24.98 -12.23
N SER A 267 16.08 26.28 -12.30
CA SER A 267 16.68 26.95 -13.46
C SER A 267 18.04 26.36 -13.86
N LYS A 268 18.79 25.75 -12.93
CA LYS A 268 20.05 25.04 -13.24
C LYS A 268 19.88 23.85 -14.18
N TYR A 269 18.66 23.31 -14.30
CA TYR A 269 18.34 22.19 -15.19
C TYR A 269 17.62 22.63 -16.47
N GLY A 270 17.63 23.93 -16.78
CA GLY A 270 16.99 24.48 -17.98
C GLY A 270 15.46 24.45 -17.96
N MET A 271 14.84 24.30 -16.79
CA MET A 271 13.39 24.23 -16.64
C MET A 271 12.89 25.30 -15.65
N SER A 272 11.82 26.01 -16.01
CA SER A 272 11.15 26.92 -15.07
C SER A 272 10.32 26.16 -14.03
N GLU A 273 10.14 26.74 -12.85
CA GLU A 273 9.26 26.21 -11.79
C GLU A 273 7.85 25.92 -12.31
N THR A 274 7.30 26.82 -13.12
CA THR A 274 5.98 26.66 -13.74
C THR A 274 5.91 25.44 -14.65
N THR A 275 6.94 25.20 -15.47
CA THR A 275 7.00 24.01 -16.34
C THR A 275 7.11 22.74 -15.52
N LEU A 276 7.95 22.75 -14.48
CA LEU A 276 8.12 21.61 -13.58
C LEU A 276 6.82 21.24 -12.85
N PHE A 277 6.08 22.26 -12.37
CA PHE A 277 4.76 22.07 -11.77
C PHE A 277 3.74 21.51 -12.76
N ARG A 278 3.70 22.03 -14.00
CA ARG A 278 2.79 21.53 -15.06
C ARG A 278 3.07 20.08 -15.44
N LEU A 279 4.35 19.70 -15.57
CA LEU A 279 4.75 18.32 -15.85
C LEU A 279 4.38 17.39 -14.70
N TRP A 280 4.54 17.86 -13.47
CA TRP A 280 4.12 17.12 -12.29
C TRP A 280 2.61 16.92 -12.27
N LEU A 281 1.82 17.97 -12.50
CA LEU A 281 0.36 17.88 -12.55
C LEU A 281 -0.13 16.93 -13.65
N LEU A 282 0.50 16.97 -14.84
CA LEU A 282 0.23 16.01 -15.91
C LEU A 282 0.55 14.58 -15.49
N SER A 283 1.70 14.36 -14.84
CA SER A 283 2.11 13.04 -14.34
C SER A 283 1.13 12.51 -13.29
N VAL A 284 0.66 13.38 -12.40
CA VAL A 284 -0.35 13.10 -11.38
C VAL A 284 -1.67 12.69 -12.03
N PHE A 285 -2.12 13.45 -13.03
CA PHE A 285 -3.36 13.15 -13.77
C PHE A 285 -3.28 11.80 -14.48
N ILE A 286 -2.18 11.53 -15.20
CA ILE A 286 -1.96 10.24 -15.89
C ILE A 286 -1.92 9.09 -14.89
N ASN A 287 -1.15 9.22 -13.80
CA ASN A 287 -1.03 8.17 -12.81
C ASN A 287 -2.35 7.88 -12.10
N SER A 288 -3.07 8.92 -11.66
CA SER A 288 -4.34 8.80 -10.97
C SER A 288 -5.41 8.22 -11.89
N GLY A 289 -5.53 8.73 -13.11
CA GLY A 289 -6.52 8.27 -14.09
C GLY A 289 -6.28 6.82 -14.53
N TYR A 290 -5.04 6.45 -14.84
CA TYR A 290 -4.74 5.08 -15.24
C TYR A 290 -4.94 4.11 -14.09
N SER A 291 -4.51 4.47 -12.88
CA SER A 291 -4.66 3.59 -11.73
C SER A 291 -6.12 3.48 -11.25
N PHE A 292 -6.95 4.51 -11.44
CA PHE A 292 -8.40 4.43 -11.21
C PHE A 292 -9.07 3.51 -12.23
N TYR A 293 -8.77 3.67 -13.53
CA TYR A 293 -9.23 2.75 -14.56
C TYR A 293 -8.88 1.30 -14.20
N TRP A 294 -7.65 1.07 -13.76
CA TRP A 294 -7.18 -0.27 -13.40
C TRP A 294 -7.96 -0.87 -12.23
N ASP A 295 -8.18 -0.11 -11.16
CA ASP A 295 -8.90 -0.60 -9.98
C ASP A 295 -10.32 -1.03 -10.35
N ILE A 296 -11.02 -0.21 -11.13
CA ILE A 296 -12.40 -0.48 -11.56
C ILE A 296 -12.46 -1.63 -12.58
N ALA A 297 -11.70 -1.52 -13.68
CA ALA A 297 -11.86 -2.42 -14.82
C ALA A 297 -11.14 -3.76 -14.66
N ARG A 298 -10.04 -3.82 -13.90
CA ARG A 298 -9.18 -5.01 -13.84
C ARG A 298 -9.18 -5.67 -12.47
N ASP A 299 -9.03 -4.89 -11.41
CA ASP A 299 -8.96 -5.42 -10.05
C ASP A 299 -10.34 -5.77 -9.50
N TRP A 300 -11.33 -4.92 -9.74
CA TRP A 300 -12.72 -5.14 -9.33
C TRP A 300 -13.58 -5.77 -10.42
N ASP A 301 -13.07 -5.86 -11.65
CA ASP A 301 -13.74 -6.49 -12.80
C ASP A 301 -15.15 -5.90 -12.99
N LEU A 302 -15.25 -4.57 -12.96
CA LEU A 302 -16.49 -3.82 -13.13
C LEU A 302 -16.58 -3.28 -14.55
N THR A 303 -17.82 -3.11 -15.02
CA THR A 303 -18.13 -2.88 -16.44
C THR A 303 -18.21 -1.40 -16.81
N LEU A 304 -17.83 -0.49 -15.91
CA LEU A 304 -17.94 0.97 -16.11
C LEU A 304 -17.33 1.47 -17.43
N PHE A 305 -16.21 0.88 -17.85
CA PHE A 305 -15.46 1.25 -19.05
C PHE A 305 -15.72 0.33 -20.25
N SER A 306 -16.71 -0.56 -20.15
CA SER A 306 -17.09 -1.52 -21.20
C SER A 306 -18.52 -1.22 -21.66
N PRO A 307 -18.76 -0.31 -22.64
CA PRO A 307 -20.11 0.19 -22.95
C PRO A 307 -21.17 -0.89 -23.17
N LYS A 308 -20.80 -1.99 -23.86
CA LYS A 308 -21.72 -3.12 -24.12
C LYS A 308 -22.15 -3.85 -22.84
N GLU A 309 -21.25 -4.00 -21.88
CA GLU A 309 -21.52 -4.69 -20.62
C GLU A 309 -22.12 -3.74 -19.58
N ARG A 310 -21.67 -2.48 -19.58
CA ARG A 310 -22.13 -1.41 -18.69
C ARG A 310 -23.65 -1.24 -18.72
N ASP A 311 -24.20 -1.29 -19.93
CA ASP A 311 -25.61 -0.99 -20.21
C ASP A 311 -26.45 -2.28 -20.37
N ASN A 312 -25.91 -3.43 -19.96
CA ASN A 312 -26.63 -4.70 -19.97
C ASN A 312 -27.77 -4.69 -18.91
N PRO A 313 -29.02 -4.98 -19.29
CA PRO A 313 -30.16 -4.92 -18.37
C PRO A 313 -30.20 -6.06 -17.33
N ASP A 314 -29.42 -7.14 -17.52
CA ASP A 314 -29.44 -8.32 -16.63
C ASP A 314 -28.84 -8.06 -15.24
N TYR A 315 -28.08 -6.98 -15.08
CA TYR A 315 -27.40 -6.64 -13.83
C TYR A 315 -27.27 -5.11 -13.68
N PRO A 316 -26.98 -4.59 -12.47
CA PRO A 316 -26.93 -3.15 -12.24
C PRO A 316 -25.87 -2.46 -13.09
N TRP A 317 -26.18 -1.24 -13.52
CA TRP A 317 -25.33 -0.41 -14.37
C TRP A 317 -23.88 -0.34 -13.90
N ALA A 318 -22.93 -0.54 -14.82
CA ALA A 318 -21.48 -0.53 -14.56
C ALA A 318 -20.95 -1.56 -13.55
N LEU A 319 -21.77 -2.50 -13.07
CA LEU A 319 -21.35 -3.60 -12.21
C LEU A 319 -21.27 -4.92 -12.97
N ARG A 320 -20.55 -5.90 -12.42
CA ARG A 320 -20.55 -7.27 -12.95
C ARG A 320 -21.77 -8.07 -12.51
N ARG A 321 -22.10 -9.11 -13.29
CA ARG A 321 -23.23 -10.01 -13.03
C ARG A 321 -23.13 -10.74 -11.68
N HIS A 322 -21.96 -11.30 -11.39
CA HIS A 322 -21.73 -12.14 -10.21
C HIS A 322 -21.10 -11.34 -9.08
N ARG A 323 -21.83 -11.21 -7.97
CA ARG A 323 -21.45 -10.38 -6.81
C ARG A 323 -21.81 -11.09 -5.52
N TRP A 324 -20.93 -10.99 -4.53
CA TRP A 324 -21.11 -11.50 -3.17
C TRP A 324 -21.53 -10.40 -2.19
N PHE A 325 -21.18 -9.14 -2.47
CA PHE A 325 -21.79 -8.03 -1.74
C PHE A 325 -23.17 -7.74 -2.34
N HIS A 326 -24.24 -8.05 -1.59
CA HIS A 326 -25.60 -7.93 -2.10
C HIS A 326 -26.03 -6.47 -2.38
N ALA A 327 -25.58 -5.53 -1.55
CA ALA A 327 -25.86 -4.11 -1.72
C ALA A 327 -24.98 -3.53 -2.84
N LYS A 328 -25.60 -3.08 -3.94
CA LYS A 328 -24.92 -2.45 -5.08
C LYS A 328 -24.25 -1.12 -4.68
N GLU A 329 -24.80 -0.47 -3.65
CA GLU A 329 -24.36 0.79 -3.08
C GLU A 329 -22.92 0.70 -2.59
N PHE A 330 -22.49 -0.46 -2.07
CA PHE A 330 -21.10 -0.67 -1.66
C PHE A 330 -20.12 -0.54 -2.82
N TYR A 331 -20.45 -1.06 -4.01
CA TYR A 331 -19.60 -0.92 -5.18
C TYR A 331 -19.50 0.53 -5.61
N TYR A 332 -20.62 1.23 -5.77
CA TYR A 332 -20.61 2.63 -6.20
C TYR A 332 -19.90 3.53 -5.18
N ALA A 333 -20.12 3.31 -3.88
CA ALA A 333 -19.39 4.01 -2.83
C ALA A 333 -17.89 3.76 -2.93
N ALA A 334 -17.46 2.51 -3.18
CA ALA A 334 -16.05 2.19 -3.38
C ALA A 334 -15.45 2.89 -4.62
N MET A 335 -16.19 2.98 -5.73
CA MET A 335 -15.73 3.72 -6.93
C MET A 335 -15.52 5.21 -6.61
N ILE A 336 -16.48 5.83 -5.93
CA ILE A 336 -16.42 7.25 -5.58
C ILE A 336 -15.26 7.50 -4.60
N VAL A 337 -15.16 6.69 -3.55
CA VAL A 337 -14.10 6.82 -2.55
C VAL A 337 -12.72 6.59 -3.17
N ASP A 338 -12.57 5.61 -4.07
CA ASP A 338 -11.29 5.38 -4.76
C ASP A 338 -10.92 6.57 -5.67
N ALA A 339 -11.87 7.09 -6.46
CA ALA A 339 -11.64 8.28 -7.28
C ALA A 339 -11.22 9.49 -6.43
N MET A 340 -11.94 9.78 -5.35
CA MET A 340 -11.64 10.90 -4.46
C MET A 340 -10.28 10.76 -3.78
N LEU A 341 -10.00 9.59 -3.19
CA LEU A 341 -8.76 9.38 -2.44
C LEU A 341 -7.54 9.23 -3.35
N ARG A 342 -7.70 8.79 -4.61
CA ARG A 342 -6.59 8.80 -5.59
C ARG A 342 -6.09 10.21 -5.89
N CYS A 343 -6.99 11.19 -5.97
CA CYS A 343 -6.56 12.59 -6.10
C CYS A 343 -5.71 13.03 -4.90
N THR A 344 -6.00 12.51 -3.69
CA THR A 344 -5.23 12.83 -2.48
C THR A 344 -3.84 12.21 -2.43
N TRP A 345 -3.61 11.07 -3.10
CA TRP A 345 -2.29 10.43 -3.13
C TRP A 345 -1.22 11.36 -3.68
N SER A 346 -1.50 12.00 -4.81
CA SER A 346 -0.58 12.92 -5.46
C SER A 346 -0.41 14.23 -4.69
N PHE A 347 -1.46 14.74 -4.06
CA PHE A 347 -1.39 15.96 -3.24
C PHE A 347 -0.36 15.84 -2.09
N LYS A 348 -0.17 14.65 -1.51
CA LYS A 348 0.84 14.40 -0.45
C LYS A 348 2.29 14.57 -0.90
N LEU A 349 2.57 14.46 -2.19
CA LEU A 349 3.93 14.60 -2.73
C LEU A 349 4.23 16.03 -3.18
N SER A 350 3.23 16.91 -3.24
CA SER A 350 3.39 18.29 -3.69
C SER A 350 4.13 19.16 -2.67
N PRO A 351 5.28 19.76 -3.03
CA PRO A 351 5.99 20.68 -2.13
C PRO A 351 5.25 21.99 -1.91
N HIS A 352 4.40 22.42 -2.84
CA HIS A 352 3.61 23.64 -2.70
C HIS A 352 2.57 23.51 -1.58
N LEU A 353 2.04 22.31 -1.34
CA LEU A 353 1.13 22.06 -0.21
C LEU A 353 1.86 21.91 1.12
N ASP A 354 3.16 21.56 1.14
CA ASP A 354 3.97 21.62 2.36
C ASP A 354 4.03 23.06 2.94
N HIS A 355 3.75 24.09 2.11
CA HIS A 355 3.67 25.50 2.53
C HIS A 355 2.24 26.00 2.81
N PHE A 356 1.20 25.36 2.26
CA PHE A 356 -0.21 25.73 2.51
C PHE A 356 -0.87 24.90 3.62
N ASN A 357 -0.38 23.68 3.86
CA ASN A 357 -0.76 22.82 4.99
C ASN A 357 0.37 22.82 6.03
N ASP A 358 0.58 23.93 6.75
CA ASP A 358 1.44 24.01 7.95
C ASP A 358 1.02 23.02 9.08
N LEU A 359 0.07 22.14 8.80
CA LEU A 359 -0.44 21.09 9.67
C LEU A 359 0.08 19.75 9.18
N GLU A 360 1.16 19.26 9.79
CA GLU A 360 1.64 17.88 9.69
C GLU A 360 0.52 16.84 9.91
N GLY A 361 -0.53 17.21 10.65
CA GLY A 361 -1.76 16.41 10.81
C GLY A 361 -2.52 16.14 9.51
N GLY A 362 -2.49 17.07 8.54
CA GLY A 362 -3.08 16.87 7.23
C GLY A 362 -2.35 15.78 6.44
N ILE A 363 -1.02 15.78 6.47
CA ILE A 363 -0.21 14.74 5.80
C ILE A 363 -0.48 13.38 6.43
N PHE A 364 -0.50 13.30 7.76
CA PHE A 364 -0.85 12.07 8.48
C PHE A 364 -2.25 11.56 8.13
N LEU A 365 -3.27 12.43 8.15
CA LEU A 365 -4.63 12.06 7.77
C LEU A 365 -4.67 11.49 6.34
N MET A 366 -3.95 12.12 5.42
CA MET A 366 -3.89 11.66 4.04
C MET A 366 -3.20 10.28 3.95
N GLU A 367 -2.16 9.98 4.72
CA GLU A 367 -1.57 8.63 4.81
C GLU A 367 -2.57 7.59 5.33
N VAL A 368 -3.31 7.92 6.41
CA VAL A 368 -4.38 7.07 6.96
C VAL A 368 -5.45 6.81 5.91
N LEU A 369 -5.89 7.83 5.17
CA LEU A 369 -6.88 7.69 4.10
C LEU A 369 -6.38 6.81 2.95
N GLU A 370 -5.10 6.82 2.63
CA GLU A 370 -4.55 5.92 1.60
C GLU A 370 -4.50 4.46 2.07
N VAL A 371 -4.19 4.22 3.34
CA VAL A 371 -4.33 2.87 3.93
C VAL A 371 -5.80 2.45 3.96
N LEU A 372 -6.72 3.35 4.29
CA LEU A 372 -8.17 3.10 4.27
C LEU A 372 -8.67 2.77 2.85
N ARG A 373 -8.23 3.52 1.83
CA ARG A 373 -8.56 3.27 0.42
C ARG A 373 -8.14 1.85 0.02
N ARG A 374 -6.90 1.46 0.35
CA ARG A 374 -6.41 0.11 0.07
C ARG A 374 -7.17 -0.96 0.85
N TRP A 375 -7.54 -0.68 2.10
CA TRP A 375 -8.37 -1.56 2.92
C TRP A 375 -9.72 -1.84 2.25
N ILE A 376 -10.38 -0.80 1.72
CA ILE A 376 -11.62 -0.94 0.93
C ILE A 376 -11.35 -1.76 -0.34
N TRP A 377 -10.30 -1.42 -1.09
CA TRP A 377 -9.94 -2.11 -2.33
C TRP A 377 -9.73 -3.62 -2.15
N ILE A 378 -9.20 -4.06 -1.00
CA ILE A 378 -8.96 -5.49 -0.72
C ILE A 378 -10.27 -6.28 -0.73
N PHE A 379 -11.37 -5.75 -0.17
CA PHE A 379 -12.67 -6.43 -0.17
C PHE A 379 -13.09 -6.81 -1.59
N PHE A 380 -13.12 -5.82 -2.49
CA PHE A 380 -13.55 -6.01 -3.87
C PHE A 380 -12.53 -6.84 -4.67
N ARG A 381 -11.22 -6.63 -4.47
CA ARG A 381 -10.19 -7.42 -5.15
C ARG A 381 -10.28 -8.91 -4.80
N VAL A 382 -10.46 -9.22 -3.51
CA VAL A 382 -10.59 -10.61 -3.03
C VAL A 382 -11.89 -11.22 -3.54
N GLU A 383 -12.99 -10.47 -3.49
CA GLU A 383 -14.27 -10.91 -4.04
C GLU A 383 -14.17 -11.23 -5.54
N THR A 384 -13.49 -10.38 -6.32
CA THR A 384 -13.21 -10.65 -7.74
C THR A 384 -12.45 -11.95 -7.93
N GLU A 385 -11.38 -12.16 -7.18
CA GLU A 385 -10.58 -13.38 -7.30
C GLU A 385 -11.39 -14.63 -6.90
N TRP A 386 -12.24 -14.49 -5.89
CA TRP A 386 -13.15 -15.55 -5.46
C TRP A 386 -14.14 -15.94 -6.56
N VAL A 387 -14.75 -14.95 -7.22
CA VAL A 387 -15.67 -15.17 -8.35
C VAL A 387 -14.96 -15.86 -9.51
N ARG A 388 -13.77 -15.38 -9.90
CA ARG A 388 -12.96 -15.97 -10.99
C ARG A 388 -12.64 -17.45 -10.73
N ASN A 389 -12.29 -17.81 -9.50
CA ASN A 389 -11.94 -19.19 -9.15
C ASN A 389 -13.16 -20.15 -9.07
N HIS A 390 -14.37 -19.66 -8.79
CA HIS A 390 -15.56 -20.52 -8.61
C HIS A 390 -16.44 -20.64 -9.85
N ARG A 391 -16.39 -19.66 -10.77
CA ARG A 391 -17.28 -19.63 -11.95
C ARG A 391 -16.54 -19.56 -13.28
N GLY A 392 -15.20 -19.51 -13.26
CA GLY A 392 -14.38 -19.22 -14.44
C GLY A 392 -14.28 -17.71 -14.71
N PRO A 393 -13.29 -17.28 -15.52
CA PRO A 393 -13.12 -15.88 -15.90
C PRO A 393 -14.29 -15.39 -16.76
N ALA A 394 -14.54 -14.08 -16.78
CA ALA A 394 -15.37 -13.49 -17.83
C ALA A 394 -14.72 -13.75 -19.22
N PRO A 395 -15.48 -13.73 -20.34
CA PRO A 395 -14.99 -14.12 -21.66
C PRO A 395 -13.71 -13.43 -22.14
N ASP A 396 -13.41 -12.23 -21.61
CA ASP A 396 -12.24 -11.41 -21.97
C ASP A 396 -11.15 -11.34 -20.88
N ASP A 397 -11.25 -12.17 -19.84
CA ASP A 397 -10.43 -12.04 -18.64
C ASP A 397 -9.32 -13.10 -18.58
N ILE A 398 -8.08 -12.63 -18.49
CA ILE A 398 -6.89 -13.47 -18.42
C ILE A 398 -6.72 -13.97 -16.99
N LEU A 399 -6.78 -15.29 -16.83
CA LEU A 399 -6.66 -15.98 -15.55
C LEU A 399 -5.33 -15.70 -14.84
N LEU A 400 -5.40 -15.36 -13.56
CA LEU A 400 -4.27 -15.49 -12.63
C LEU A 400 -4.16 -16.91 -12.04
N GLY A 401 -5.18 -17.75 -12.21
CA GLY A 401 -5.21 -19.14 -11.77
C GLY A 401 -5.33 -20.09 -12.95
N ASP A 402 -4.42 -21.06 -13.05
CA ASP A 402 -4.60 -22.17 -13.98
C ASP A 402 -5.89 -22.92 -13.64
N VAL A 403 -6.69 -23.17 -14.68
CA VAL A 403 -7.83 -24.08 -14.65
C VAL A 403 -7.33 -25.41 -14.07
N SER A 404 -7.87 -25.82 -12.91
CA SER A 404 -7.57 -27.13 -12.36
C SER A 404 -7.93 -28.19 -13.39
N ASN A 405 -7.02 -29.15 -13.59
CA ASN A 405 -7.18 -30.37 -14.38
C ASN A 405 -8.64 -30.82 -14.45
N LYS A 406 -9.20 -30.77 -15.66
CA LYS A 406 -10.46 -31.41 -16.01
C LYS A 406 -10.23 -32.51 -17.06
N TYR A 407 -9.16 -33.28 -16.86
CA TYR A 407 -8.79 -34.42 -17.72
C TYR A 407 -8.59 -35.74 -16.96
N ASP A 408 -8.97 -35.83 -15.67
CA ASP A 408 -8.84 -37.08 -14.90
C ASP A 408 -10.21 -37.59 -14.40
N GLU A 409 -11.26 -37.49 -15.22
CA GLU A 409 -12.51 -38.25 -15.04
C GLU A 409 -13.06 -38.62 -16.42
N ASP A 410 -12.48 -39.66 -17.02
CA ASP A 410 -13.11 -40.56 -17.99
C ASP A 410 -12.23 -41.81 -18.05
N ASP A 411 -12.41 -42.71 -17.08
CA ASP A 411 -12.09 -44.15 -17.15
C ASP A 411 -13.32 -44.94 -16.66
#